data_AF-A0A953TQX9-F1
#
_entry.id   AF-A0A953TQX9-F1
#
_cell.length_a   1.000
_cell.length_b   1.000
_cell.length_c   1.000
_cell.angle_alpha   90.00
_cell.angle_beta   90.00
_cell.angle_gamma   90.00
#
_symmetry.space_group_name_H-M   'P 1'
#
loop_
_entity.id
_entity.type
_entity.pdbx_description
1 polymer ?
#
loop_
_entity_poly.entity_id
_entity_poly.type
_entity_poly.pdbx_seq_one_letter_code
_entity_poly.pdbx_strand_id
1 'polypeptide(L)' 'MEFLCSFCGKRRGDAKDWLLGFEGTKEKSVVMKYTITLLGKWDEERASEPNAVHFCSTACQNNYVYKNYGDDTWAA' A
#
# COMPACT_ATOMS: atom_id res chain seq x y z
N MET A 1 -18.16 -2.60 -5.97
CA MET A 1 -17.15 -3.19 -5.08
C MET A 1 -16.73 -2.09 -4.12
N GLU A 2 -16.67 -2.33 -2.81
CA GLU A 2 -16.29 -1.29 -1.84
C GLU A 2 -14.83 -1.47 -1.44
N PHE A 3 -14.02 -0.43 -1.61
CA PHE A 3 -12.62 -0.43 -1.22
C PHE A 3 -12.42 0.37 0.08
N LEU A 4 -11.47 -0.06 0.90
CA LEU A 4 -11.14 0.56 2.18
C LEU A 4 -9.70 1.04 2.15
N CYS A 5 -9.48 2.27 2.60
CA CYS A 5 -8.13 2.79 2.70
C CYS A 5 -7.36 2.04 3.77
N SER A 6 -6.24 1.43 3.40
CA SER A 6 -5.38 0.63 4.28
C SER A 6 -4.72 1.46 5.40
N PHE A 7 -4.76 2.80 5.30
CA PHE A 7 -4.22 3.70 6.32
C PHE A 7 -5.29 4.28 7.25
N CYS A 8 -6.30 4.97 6.70
CA CYS A 8 -7.29 5.72 7.49
C CYS A 8 -8.64 5.01 7.64
N GLY A 9 -8.84 3.86 6.99
CA GLY A 9 -10.10 3.11 7.05
C GLY A 9 -11.26 3.76 6.30
N LYS A 10 -11.04 4.83 5.53
CA LYS A 10 -12.08 5.44 4.69
C LYS A 10 -12.63 4.39 3.73
N ARG A 11 -13.95 4.33 3.55
CA ARG A 11 -14.62 3.44 2.60
C ARG A 11 -15.17 4.25 1.42
N ARG A 12 -15.01 3.77 0.19
CA ARG A 12 -15.59 4.41 -1.00
C ARG A 12 -16.02 3.36 -2.01
N GLY A 13 -17.19 3.58 -2.59
CA GLY A 13 -17.75 2.72 -3.64
C GLY A 13 -17.14 2.97 -5.03
N ASP A 14 -16.64 4.19 -5.29
CA ASP A 14 -15.89 4.54 -6.50
C ASP A 14 -14.50 5.03 -6.09
N ALA A 15 -13.49 4.24 -6.43
CA ALA A 15 -12.10 4.45 -6.06
C ALA A 15 -11.25 4.92 -7.26
N LYS A 16 -11.86 5.43 -8.33
CA LYS A 16 -11.13 5.84 -9.55
C LYS A 16 -10.05 6.90 -9.29
N ASP A 17 -10.24 7.74 -8.29
CA ASP A 17 -9.27 8.76 -7.85
C ASP A 17 -8.31 8.28 -6.75
N TRP A 18 -8.37 7.00 -6.38
CA TRP A 18 -7.53 6.44 -5.32
C TRP A 18 -6.22 5.93 -5.88
N LEU A 19 -5.27 5.71 -4.99
CA LEU A 19 -3.98 5.12 -5.33
C LEU A 19 -3.98 3.65 -4.94
N LEU A 20 -3.34 2.85 -5.77
CA LEU A 20 -3.18 1.42 -5.55
C LEU A 20 -1.71 1.11 -5.28
N GLY A 21 -1.47 0.20 -4.35
CA GLY A 21 -0.18 -0.43 -4.15
C GLY A 21 -0.32 -1.94 -3.97
N PHE A 22 0.81 -2.63 -3.94
CA PHE A 22 0.87 -4.08 -3.78
C PHE A 22 1.95 -4.43 -2.78
N GLU A 23 1.58 -5.20 -1.76
CA GLU A 23 2.54 -5.78 -0.86
C GLU A 23 3.14 -7.05 -1.47
N GLY A 24 4.41 -7.28 -1.21
CA GLY A 24 5.13 -8.42 -1.75
C GLY A 24 6.19 -8.85 -0.78
N THR A 25 6.28 -10.16 -0.57
CA THR A 25 7.35 -10.78 0.20
C THR A 25 8.31 -11.47 -0.75
N LYS A 26 9.58 -11.10 -0.70
CA LYS A 26 10.66 -11.86 -1.35
C LYS A 26 11.48 -12.56 -0.28
N GLU A 27 11.46 -13.88 -0.33
CA GLU A 27 12.38 -14.72 0.42
C GLU A 27 13.65 -14.90 -0.41
N LYS A 28 14.81 -14.53 0.16
CA LYS A 28 16.11 -14.91 -0.40
C LYS A 28 16.97 -15.51 0.71
N SER A 29 17.19 -16.81 0.59
CA SER A 29 18.03 -17.61 1.49
C SER A 29 17.56 -17.57 2.94
N VAL A 30 18.06 -16.64 3.76
CA VAL A 30 17.83 -16.55 5.22
C VAL A 30 17.10 -15.24 5.60
N VAL A 31 16.88 -14.34 4.65
CA VAL A 31 16.28 -13.02 4.91
C VAL A 31 14.93 -12.90 4.20
N MET A 32 13.90 -12.58 4.97
CA MET A 32 12.58 -12.26 4.47
C MET A 32 12.49 -10.74 4.25
N LYS A 33 12.32 -10.31 2.99
CA LYS A 33 12.17 -8.90 2.65
C LYS A 33 10.72 -8.58 2.32
N TYR A 34 10.13 -7.69 3.11
CA TYR A 34 8.84 -7.08 2.81
C TYR A 34 9.05 -5.90 1.86
N THR A 35 8.27 -5.85 0.80
CA THR A 35 8.32 -4.81 -0.24
C THR A 35 6.93 -4.31 -0.53
N ILE A 36 6.81 -3.02 -0.82
CA ILE A 36 5.58 -2.43 -1.33
C ILE A 36 5.86 -1.79 -2.70
N THR A 37 5.01 -2.09 -3.67
CA THR A 37 5.05 -1.50 -5.01
C THR A 37 3.89 -0.51 -5.13
N LEU A 38 4.18 0.76 -5.37
CA LEU A 38 3.16 1.81 -5.48
C LEU A 38 2.87 2.07 -6.95
N LEU A 39 1.62 1.87 -7.38
CA LEU A 39 1.21 2.07 -8.78
C LEU A 39 0.93 3.54 -9.09
N GLY A 40 0.64 4.37 -8.07
CA GLY A 40 0.41 5.81 -8.21
C GLY A 40 -0.88 6.19 -8.94
N LYS A 41 -1.68 5.20 -9.36
CA LYS A 41 -2.99 5.35 -9.98
C LYS A 41 -3.90 4.20 -9.58
N TRP A 42 -5.21 4.39 -9.72
CA TRP A 42 -6.17 3.31 -9.56
C TRP A 42 -6.09 2.34 -10.75
N ASP A 43 -6.15 1.05 -10.45
CA ASP A 43 -6.28 -0.01 -11.44
C ASP A 43 -7.33 -0.99 -10.93
N GLU A 44 -8.51 -0.98 -11.55
CA GLU A 44 -9.67 -1.72 -11.05
C GLU A 44 -9.49 -3.24 -11.15
N GLU A 45 -8.83 -3.71 -12.21
CA GLU A 45 -8.58 -5.14 -12.42
C GLU A 45 -7.65 -5.69 -11.33
N ARG A 46 -6.65 -4.89 -10.96
CA ARG A 46 -5.66 -5.26 -9.96
C ARG A 46 -6.06 -4.91 -8.52
N ALA A 47 -7.06 -4.06 -8.32
CA ALA A 47 -7.51 -3.66 -6.99
C ALA A 47 -8.11 -4.82 -6.17
N SER A 48 -8.53 -5.90 -6.84
CA SER A 48 -9.02 -7.12 -6.19
C SER A 48 -7.92 -8.15 -5.91
N GLU A 49 -6.66 -7.87 -6.26
CA GLU A 49 -5.56 -8.78 -5.94
C GLU A 49 -5.42 -8.95 -4.41
N PRO A 50 -5.09 -10.14 -3.90
CA PRO A 50 -5.06 -10.43 -2.47
C PRO A 50 -4.02 -9.62 -1.70
N ASN A 51 -2.99 -9.12 -2.40
CA ASN A 51 -1.93 -8.28 -1.86
C ASN A 51 -2.10 -6.79 -2.19
N ALA A 52 -3.26 -6.39 -2.72
CA ALA A 52 -3.56 -5.02 -3.02
C ALA A 52 -3.79 -4.19 -1.74
N VAL A 53 -3.18 -3.01 -1.70
CA VAL A 53 -3.40 -1.99 -0.66
C VAL A 53 -3.93 -0.72 -1.32
N HIS A 54 -4.98 -0.15 -0.72
CA HIS A 54 -5.72 0.98 -1.30
C HIS A 54 -5.48 2.25 -0.48
N PHE A 55 -5.25 3.37 -1.17
CA PHE A 55 -5.03 4.66 -0.52
C PHE A 55 -5.94 5.73 -1.07
N CYS A 56 -6.70 6.40 -0.19
CA CYS A 56 -7.60 7.47 -0.61
C CYS A 56 -6.89 8.78 -0.99
N SER A 57 -5.60 8.89 -0.70
CA SER A 57 -4.77 10.06 -1.03
C SER A 57 -3.28 9.72 -0.95
N THR A 58 -2.45 10.52 -1.62
CA THR A 58 -0.98 10.43 -1.53
C THR A 58 -0.48 10.59 -0.10
N ALA A 59 -1.15 11.41 0.72
CA ALA A 59 -0.82 11.54 2.14
C ALA A 59 -1.03 10.22 2.91
N CYS A 60 -2.13 9.50 2.66
CA CYS A 60 -2.37 8.20 3.29
C CYS A 60 -1.36 7.15 2.83
N GLN A 61 -0.99 7.16 1.54
CA GLN A 61 0.05 6.30 0.99
C GLN A 61 1.40 6.57 1.67
N ASN A 62 1.83 7.83 1.74
CA ASN A 62 3.12 8.20 2.32
C ASN A 62 3.19 7.87 3.81
N ASN A 63 2.13 8.15 4.57
CA ASN A 63 2.07 7.80 5.99
C ASN A 63 2.08 6.29 6.21
N TYR A 64 1.41 5.53 5.34
CA TYR A 64 1.46 4.07 5.40
C TYR A 64 2.87 3.55 5.14
N VAL A 65 3.55 4.06 4.11
CA VAL A 65 4.93 3.68 3.80
C VAL A 65 5.85 4.06 4.94
N TYR A 66 5.76 5.29 5.45
CA TYR A 66 6.56 5.74 6.59
C TYR A 66 6.34 4.85 7.82
N LYS A 67 5.09 4.53 8.17
CA LYS A 67 4.77 3.72 9.34
C LYS A 67 5.25 2.27 9.24
N ASN A 68 5.19 1.65 8.06
CA ASN A 68 5.46 0.22 7.87
C ASN A 68 6.86 -0.08 7.30
N TYR A 69 7.46 0.89 6.61
CA TYR A 69 8.72 0.74 5.87
C TYR A 69 9.70 1.89 6.11
N GLY A 70 9.28 2.97 6.77
CA GLY A 70 10.16 4.01 7.28
C GLY A 70 10.82 3.52 8.55
N ASP A 71 11.87 2.71 8.41
CA ASP A 71 12.70 2.32 9.53
C ASP A 71 13.56 3.50 10.01
N ASP A 72 13.56 3.68 11.33
CA ASP A 72 14.14 4.77 12.13
C ASP A 72 15.68 4.69 12.26
N THR A 73 16.41 4.25 11.23
CA THR A 73 17.86 4.02 11.28
C THR A 73 18.72 5.26 10.98
N TRP A 74 18.33 6.43 11.53
CA TRP A 74 19.21 7.60 11.64
C TRP A 74 19.65 7.93 13.09
N ALA A 75 19.14 7.22 14.11
CA ALA A 75 19.57 7.44 15.49
C ALA A 75 20.54 6.36 16.00
N ALA A 76 21.81 6.41 15.56
CA ALA A 76 23.00 6.03 16.34
C ALA A 76 24.29 6.26 15.54
#